data_AF-A0A8S9ZE78-F1
#
_entry.id   AF-A0A8S9ZE78-F1
#
_cell.length_a   1.000
_cell.length_b   1.000
_cell.length_c   1.000
_cell.angle_alpha   90.00
_cell.angle_beta   90.00
_cell.angle_gamma   90.00
#
_symmetry.space_group_name_H-M   'P 1'
#
loop_
_entity.id
_entity.type
_entity.pdbx_description
1 polymer ?
#
loop_
_entity_poly.entity_id
_entity_poly.type
_entity_poly.pdbx_seq_one_letter_code
_entity_poly.pdbx_strand_id
1 'polypeptide(L)'
;MRRKRNCRLRCIPFSEERLGLAKSTIKCTVLIEHLLATFQMDEIVGIISSLIYKNKINKREASDGHDGTWVAHPGLVPVAQAVFDAHMKDGRNQLTKQLPDFFTDKHHLTSPPEGVRTEAGFRRNISITLGYLDSWLRGTGCVPLYNLMEDAATAEISRAQLWQWLRHEARLEDGRTVDPQLVKMTIASETERRLVRAGSVVNRIPEASELLEKFVLEPELSDFLTLDAYDKLFLNIH
;
A
#
# COMPACT_ATOMS: atom_id res chain seq x y z
N MET A 1 -21.30 20.55 17.55
CA MET A 1 -20.25 19.62 17.06
C MET A 1 -20.41 19.19 15.57
N ARG A 2 -20.81 20.06 14.63
CA ARG A 2 -21.07 19.70 13.20
C ARG A 2 -20.14 20.33 12.15
N ARG A 3 -19.06 21.03 12.55
CA ARG A 3 -18.27 21.89 11.61
C ARG A 3 -17.00 21.28 10.98
N LYS A 4 -16.56 20.07 11.36
CA LYS A 4 -15.26 19.51 10.87
C LYS A 4 -15.33 18.50 9.71
N ARG A 5 -16.51 18.16 9.16
CA ARG A 5 -16.62 17.09 8.13
C ARG A 5 -16.44 17.52 6.65
N ASN A 6 -16.33 18.82 6.33
CA ASN A 6 -16.49 19.31 4.94
C ASN A 6 -15.26 19.94 4.28
N CYS A 7 -14.03 19.77 4.80
CA CYS A 7 -12.90 20.59 4.32
C CYS A 7 -12.29 20.14 2.98
N ARG A 8 -12.14 18.83 2.70
CA ARG A 8 -11.37 18.36 1.53
C ARG A 8 -12.12 18.43 0.19
N LEU A 9 -13.45 18.38 0.18
CA LEU A 9 -14.25 18.39 -1.05
C LEU A 9 -14.64 19.78 -1.55
N ARG A 10 -14.30 20.84 -0.80
CA ARG A 10 -14.48 22.22 -1.26
C ARG A 10 -13.42 22.65 -2.26
N CYS A 11 -12.28 21.97 -2.31
CA CYS A 11 -11.20 22.30 -3.24
C CYS A 11 -11.65 22.19 -4.69
N ILE A 12 -12.42 21.16 -5.06
CA ILE A 12 -12.89 20.99 -6.44
C ILE A 12 -13.83 22.14 -6.87
N PRO A 13 -14.96 22.41 -6.18
CA PRO A 13 -15.82 23.54 -6.55
C PRO A 13 -15.09 24.89 -6.49
N PHE A 14 -14.20 25.08 -5.50
CA PHE A 14 -13.40 26.29 -5.39
C PHE A 14 -12.46 26.47 -6.59
N SER A 15 -11.76 25.41 -7.02
CA SER A 15 -10.88 25.45 -8.18
C SER A 15 -11.67 25.66 -9.48
N GLU A 16 -12.81 24.99 -9.65
CA GLU A 16 -13.70 25.20 -10.81
C GLU A 16 -14.16 26.65 -10.90
N GLU A 17 -14.65 27.22 -9.79
CA GLU A 17 -15.05 28.62 -9.70
C GLU A 17 -13.88 29.56 -9.99
N ARG A 18 -12.73 29.33 -9.35
CA ARG A 18 -11.54 30.18 -9.47
C ARG A 18 -10.94 30.20 -10.88
N LEU A 19 -11.10 29.11 -11.63
CA LEU A 19 -10.62 28.94 -13.00
C LEU A 19 -11.69 29.22 -14.06
N GLY A 20 -12.93 29.55 -13.65
CA GLY A 20 -14.05 29.81 -14.58
C GLY A 20 -14.53 28.56 -15.32
N LEU A 21 -14.31 27.36 -14.75
CA LEU A 21 -14.75 26.10 -15.33
C LEU A 21 -16.22 25.84 -15.01
N ALA A 22 -16.90 25.11 -15.89
CA ALA A 22 -18.23 24.60 -15.60
C ALA A 22 -18.18 23.65 -14.38
N LYS A 23 -19.25 23.63 -13.59
CA LYS A 23 -19.36 22.72 -12.45
C LYS A 23 -19.20 21.27 -12.90
N SER A 24 -18.49 20.47 -12.10
CA SER A 24 -18.23 19.04 -12.37
C SER A 24 -17.36 18.78 -13.61
N THR A 25 -16.55 19.75 -14.00
CA THR A 25 -15.48 19.57 -15.00
C THR A 25 -14.39 18.67 -14.44
N ILE A 26 -14.00 18.87 -13.18
CA ILE A 26 -13.00 18.03 -12.51
C ILE A 26 -13.65 16.72 -12.09
N LYS A 27 -13.05 15.60 -12.49
CA LYS A 27 -13.47 14.24 -12.11
C LYS A 27 -12.42 13.63 -11.17
N CYS A 28 -12.89 12.82 -10.22
CA CYS A 28 -12.05 12.14 -9.25
C CYS A 28 -12.44 10.66 -9.20
N THR A 29 -11.46 9.78 -9.02
CA THR A 29 -11.65 8.38 -8.65
C THR A 29 -11.03 8.19 -7.28
N VAL A 30 -11.75 7.57 -6.35
CA VAL A 30 -11.33 7.45 -4.96
C VAL A 30 -10.82 6.04 -4.70
N LEU A 31 -9.60 5.95 -4.15
CA LEU A 31 -9.05 4.69 -3.66
C LEU A 31 -9.75 4.32 -2.35
N ILE A 32 -10.38 3.14 -2.31
CA ILE A 32 -10.87 2.52 -1.08
C ILE A 32 -9.80 1.56 -0.58
N GLU A 33 -8.81 2.11 0.11
CA GLU A 33 -7.59 1.40 0.56
C GLU A 33 -7.38 1.47 2.07
N HIS A 34 -8.37 1.96 2.81
CA HIS A 34 -8.37 2.01 4.27
C HIS A 34 -9.59 1.28 4.81
N LEU A 35 -9.42 0.47 5.86
CA LEU A 35 -10.49 -0.35 6.41
C LEU A 35 -11.73 0.47 6.81
N LEU A 36 -11.56 1.64 7.40
CA LEU A 36 -12.71 2.49 7.73
C LEU A 36 -13.50 2.97 6.49
N ALA A 37 -12.83 3.15 5.35
CA ALA A 37 -13.48 3.57 4.11
C ALA A 37 -14.38 2.46 3.54
N THR A 38 -14.08 1.19 3.79
CA THR A 38 -14.96 0.08 3.35
C THR A 38 -16.31 0.10 4.04
N PHE A 39 -16.43 0.71 5.22
CA PHE A 39 -17.70 0.86 5.95
C PHE A 39 -18.48 2.13 5.57
N GLN A 40 -17.93 2.95 4.68
CA GLN A 40 -18.50 4.25 4.32
C GLN A 40 -18.60 4.43 2.80
N MET A 41 -18.60 3.33 2.04
CA MET A 41 -18.54 3.38 0.58
C MET A 41 -19.75 4.13 -0.02
N ASP A 42 -20.96 3.86 0.49
CA ASP A 42 -22.18 4.53 0.01
C ASP A 42 -22.17 6.03 0.33
N GLU A 43 -21.68 6.43 1.51
CA GLU A 43 -21.52 7.84 1.83
C GLU A 43 -20.43 8.50 0.99
N ILE A 44 -19.29 7.83 0.78
CA ILE A 44 -18.19 8.34 -0.05
C ILE A 44 -18.67 8.53 -1.50
N VAL A 45 -19.36 7.53 -2.07
CA VAL A 45 -19.93 7.60 -3.42
C VAL A 45 -21.06 8.62 -3.48
N GLY A 46 -21.95 8.68 -2.49
CA GLY A 46 -23.02 9.67 -2.43
C GLY A 46 -22.49 11.12 -2.33
N ILE A 47 -21.27 11.28 -1.84
CA ILE A 47 -20.58 12.56 -1.76
C ILE A 47 -19.77 12.88 -3.04
N ILE A 48 -19.29 11.87 -3.79
CA ILE A 48 -18.28 12.05 -4.86
C ILE A 48 -18.77 11.62 -6.26
N SER A 49 -19.86 10.87 -6.39
CA SER A 49 -20.43 10.36 -7.64
C SER A 49 -19.38 9.81 -8.63
N SER A 50 -18.66 8.75 -8.27
CA SER A 50 -17.87 7.92 -9.21
C SER A 50 -17.40 6.57 -8.61
N LEU A 51 -16.89 5.71 -9.50
CA LEU A 51 -16.71 4.24 -9.42
C LEU A 51 -15.64 3.73 -8.45
N ILE A 52 -15.84 2.48 -7.97
CA ILE A 52 -14.98 1.75 -7.01
C ILE A 52 -14.18 0.66 -7.76
N TYR A 53 -12.89 0.48 -7.42
CA TYR A 53 -11.99 -0.55 -7.97
C TYR A 53 -11.24 -1.30 -6.85
N LYS A 54 -11.00 -2.61 -7.01
CA LYS A 54 -10.12 -3.44 -6.15
C LYS A 54 -9.02 -4.13 -6.99
N ASN A 55 -7.89 -4.45 -6.36
CA ASN A 55 -6.71 -5.10 -6.95
C ASN A 55 -6.47 -6.52 -6.37
N LYS A 56 -6.50 -7.57 -7.20
CA LYS A 56 -5.38 -8.48 -7.59
C LYS A 56 -5.92 -9.73 -8.34
N ILE A 57 -5.29 -10.07 -9.47
CA ILE A 57 -5.53 -11.18 -10.45
C ILE A 57 -6.52 -10.82 -11.56
N ASN A 58 -5.99 -10.33 -12.69
CA ASN A 58 -6.71 -9.75 -13.83
C ASN A 58 -7.94 -10.57 -14.32
N LYS A 59 -7.87 -11.92 -14.28
CA LYS A 59 -9.00 -12.76 -14.71
C LYS A 59 -10.16 -12.75 -13.70
N ARG A 60 -9.83 -12.81 -12.41
CA ARG A 60 -10.85 -12.77 -11.33
C ARG A 60 -11.48 -11.40 -11.25
N GLU A 61 -10.69 -10.34 -11.35
CA GLU A 61 -11.20 -8.97 -11.36
C GLU A 61 -12.23 -8.74 -12.47
N ALA A 62 -11.88 -9.12 -13.71
CA ALA A 62 -12.79 -9.05 -14.83
C ALA A 62 -14.05 -9.89 -14.57
N SER A 63 -13.90 -11.15 -14.10
CA SER A 63 -15.05 -12.03 -13.80
C SER A 63 -15.94 -11.51 -12.68
N ASP A 64 -15.39 -10.80 -11.71
CA ASP A 64 -16.12 -10.28 -10.55
C ASP A 64 -16.80 -8.94 -10.86
N GLY A 65 -16.62 -8.39 -12.06
CA GLY A 65 -17.32 -7.19 -12.52
C GLY A 65 -16.54 -5.89 -12.40
N HIS A 66 -15.22 -5.94 -12.22
CA HIS A 66 -14.40 -4.73 -12.24
C HIS A 66 -14.36 -4.13 -13.66
N ASP A 67 -14.38 -2.80 -13.74
CA ASP A 67 -14.37 -2.07 -15.02
C ASP A 67 -12.96 -1.98 -15.66
N GLY A 68 -11.93 -2.40 -14.93
CA GLY A 68 -10.51 -2.24 -15.30
C GLY A 68 -9.57 -2.68 -14.18
N THR A 69 -8.26 -2.63 -14.44
CA THR A 69 -7.20 -3.07 -13.52
C THR A 69 -5.96 -2.16 -13.61
N TRP A 70 -5.09 -2.20 -12.61
CA TRP A 70 -3.84 -1.44 -12.58
C TRP A 70 -2.64 -2.28 -13.00
N VAL A 71 -1.69 -1.65 -13.69
CA VAL A 71 -0.37 -2.21 -13.99
C VAL A 71 0.73 -1.22 -13.61
N ALA A 72 1.80 -1.71 -12.99
CA ALA A 72 2.93 -0.89 -12.57
C ALA A 72 4.07 -0.84 -13.59
N HIS A 73 3.97 -1.56 -14.71
CA HIS A 73 4.98 -1.61 -15.77
C HIS A 73 4.32 -1.66 -17.16
N PRO A 74 4.77 -0.85 -18.15
CA PRO A 74 4.17 -0.82 -19.49
C PRO A 74 4.13 -2.19 -20.19
N GLY A 75 5.12 -3.04 -19.95
CA GLY A 75 5.16 -4.41 -20.50
C GLY A 75 4.02 -5.33 -20.04
N LEU A 76 3.30 -4.97 -18.96
CA LEU A 76 2.12 -5.71 -18.49
C LEU A 76 0.81 -5.21 -19.10
N VAL A 77 0.81 -4.06 -19.80
CA VAL A 77 -0.38 -3.49 -20.43
C VAL A 77 -1.03 -4.47 -21.42
N PRO A 78 -0.30 -5.08 -22.38
CA PRO A 78 -0.93 -6.00 -23.33
C PRO A 78 -1.52 -7.24 -22.66
N VAL A 79 -0.90 -7.71 -21.58
CA VAL A 79 -1.35 -8.88 -20.81
C VAL A 79 -2.66 -8.58 -20.07
N ALA A 80 -2.74 -7.42 -19.40
CA ALA A 80 -3.96 -6.98 -18.72
C ALA A 80 -5.09 -6.72 -19.72
N GLN A 81 -4.78 -6.00 -20.82
CA GLN A 81 -5.74 -5.66 -21.85
C GLN A 81 -6.36 -6.90 -22.49
N ALA A 82 -5.56 -7.91 -22.86
CA ALA A 82 -6.07 -9.14 -23.45
C ALA A 82 -7.07 -9.89 -22.54
N VAL A 83 -6.92 -9.79 -21.21
CA VAL A 83 -7.85 -10.41 -20.26
C VAL A 83 -9.18 -9.67 -20.22
N PHE A 84 -9.14 -8.33 -20.16
CA PHE A 84 -10.35 -7.51 -20.12
C PHE A 84 -11.08 -7.53 -21.47
N ASP A 85 -10.38 -7.46 -22.60
CA ASP A 85 -10.97 -7.57 -23.94
C ASP A 85 -11.68 -8.92 -24.14
N ALA A 86 -11.13 -10.01 -23.59
CA ALA A 86 -11.75 -11.32 -23.68
C ALA A 86 -13.04 -11.44 -22.84
N HIS A 87 -13.15 -10.68 -21.74
CA HIS A 87 -14.28 -10.73 -20.81
C HIS A 87 -15.37 -9.69 -21.13
N MET A 88 -14.97 -8.48 -21.51
CA MET A 88 -15.84 -7.32 -21.75
C MET A 88 -16.17 -7.17 -23.23
N LYS A 89 -16.90 -8.13 -23.79
CA LYS A 89 -17.20 -8.17 -25.24
C LYS A 89 -18.22 -7.14 -25.69
N ASP A 90 -19.17 -6.80 -24.83
CA ASP A 90 -20.40 -6.08 -25.21
C ASP A 90 -20.39 -4.59 -24.80
N GLY A 91 -19.29 -4.08 -24.24
CA GLY A 91 -19.26 -2.71 -23.72
C GLY A 91 -17.89 -2.20 -23.28
N ARG A 92 -17.81 -0.88 -23.03
CA ARG A 92 -16.59 -0.20 -22.58
C ARG A 92 -16.32 -0.36 -21.07
N ASN A 93 -17.31 -0.87 -20.32
CA ASN A 93 -17.30 -1.07 -18.87
C ASN A 93 -18.33 -2.15 -18.51
N GLN A 94 -18.34 -2.58 -17.25
CA GLN A 94 -19.25 -3.59 -16.69
C GLN A 94 -20.28 -2.97 -15.73
N LEU A 95 -20.61 -1.67 -15.87
CA LEU A 95 -21.54 -0.97 -14.96
C LEU A 95 -22.94 -1.60 -14.87
N THR A 96 -23.36 -2.31 -15.91
CA THR A 96 -24.64 -3.03 -15.95
C THR A 96 -24.61 -4.35 -15.19
N LYS A 97 -23.43 -4.86 -14.84
CA LYS A 97 -23.25 -6.10 -14.07
C LYS A 97 -23.46 -5.82 -12.60
N GLN A 98 -24.70 -5.98 -12.17
CA GLN A 98 -25.08 -5.91 -10.75
C GLN A 98 -24.79 -7.26 -10.08
N LEU A 99 -24.45 -7.24 -8.78
CA LEU A 99 -24.16 -8.43 -7.98
C LEU A 99 -25.21 -8.60 -6.86
N PRO A 100 -26.50 -8.79 -7.19
CA PRO A 100 -27.58 -8.80 -6.19
C PRO A 100 -27.50 -9.97 -5.20
N ASP A 101 -26.83 -11.07 -5.59
CA ASP A 101 -26.68 -12.27 -4.77
C ASP A 101 -25.45 -12.20 -3.83
N PHE A 102 -24.63 -11.15 -3.93
CA PHE A 102 -23.46 -10.98 -3.09
C PHE A 102 -23.77 -10.08 -1.90
N PHE A 103 -23.70 -10.66 -0.70
CA PHE A 103 -23.87 -9.94 0.55
C PHE A 103 -22.60 -10.07 1.39
N THR A 104 -22.18 -8.97 1.99
CA THR A 104 -21.09 -8.94 2.96
C THR A 104 -21.54 -8.17 4.19
N ASP A 105 -20.97 -8.50 5.35
CA ASP A 105 -21.22 -7.80 6.60
C ASP A 105 -19.89 -7.37 7.24
N LYS A 106 -19.99 -6.76 8.42
CA LYS A 106 -18.80 -6.31 9.15
C LYS A 106 -17.87 -7.45 9.50
N HIS A 107 -18.41 -8.61 9.87
CA HIS A 107 -17.62 -9.76 10.26
C HIS A 107 -16.81 -10.29 9.07
N HIS A 108 -17.41 -10.39 7.88
CA HIS A 108 -16.69 -10.77 6.66
C HIS A 108 -15.56 -9.80 6.31
N LEU A 109 -15.72 -8.50 6.59
CA LEU A 109 -14.70 -7.48 6.31
C LEU A 109 -13.58 -7.39 7.36
N THR A 110 -13.83 -7.83 8.59
CA THR A 110 -12.84 -7.76 9.70
C THR A 110 -12.25 -9.11 10.09
N SER A 111 -12.70 -10.20 9.48
CA SER A 111 -12.17 -11.53 9.77
C SER A 111 -10.68 -11.57 9.40
N PRO A 112 -9.78 -11.95 10.35
CA PRO A 112 -8.38 -12.03 10.05
C PRO A 112 -8.14 -13.13 9.00
N PRO A 113 -7.26 -12.90 8.01
CA PRO A 113 -6.95 -13.92 7.02
C PRO A 113 -6.24 -15.11 7.68
N GLU A 114 -6.60 -16.31 7.25
CA GLU A 114 -5.90 -17.53 7.64
C GLU A 114 -4.58 -17.66 6.86
N GLY A 115 -3.54 -18.15 7.53
CA GLY A 115 -2.23 -18.34 6.91
C GLY A 115 -1.12 -18.62 7.90
N VAL A 116 0.02 -19.05 7.36
CA VAL A 116 1.24 -19.30 8.13
C VAL A 116 2.14 -18.08 8.14
N ARG A 117 2.86 -17.88 9.23
CA ARG A 117 3.92 -16.88 9.36
C ARG A 117 5.25 -17.59 9.10
N THR A 118 5.83 -17.40 7.93
CA THR A 118 7.07 -18.10 7.53
C THR A 118 8.31 -17.28 7.88
N GLU A 119 9.46 -17.94 8.08
CA GLU A 119 10.76 -17.23 8.22
C GLU A 119 11.05 -16.40 6.97
N ALA A 120 10.77 -16.98 5.79
CA ALA A 120 11.00 -16.32 4.53
C ALA A 120 10.15 -15.05 4.40
N GLY A 121 8.87 -15.09 4.84
CA GLY A 121 7.99 -13.93 4.87
C GLY A 121 8.45 -12.86 5.85
N PHE A 122 8.87 -13.28 7.05
CA PHE A 122 9.46 -12.38 8.06
C PHE A 122 10.68 -11.63 7.51
N ARG A 123 11.67 -12.37 6.98
CA ARG A 123 12.88 -11.81 6.39
C ARG A 123 12.57 -10.96 5.16
N ARG A 124 11.58 -11.37 4.36
CA ARG A 124 11.14 -10.63 3.18
C ARG A 124 10.60 -9.25 3.55
N ASN A 125 9.78 -9.15 4.59
CA ASN A 125 9.25 -7.87 5.07
C ASN A 125 10.39 -6.93 5.50
N ILE A 126 11.35 -7.45 6.28
CA ILE A 126 12.55 -6.68 6.68
C ILE A 126 13.30 -6.18 5.45
N SER A 127 13.55 -7.08 4.49
CA SER A 127 14.33 -6.75 3.32
C SER A 127 13.61 -5.76 2.40
N ILE A 128 12.29 -5.88 2.19
CA ILE A 128 11.49 -4.90 1.43
C ILE A 128 11.57 -3.54 2.09
N THR A 129 11.23 -3.43 3.38
CA THR A 129 11.18 -2.13 4.07
C THR A 129 12.55 -1.46 4.08
N LEU A 130 13.62 -2.22 4.36
CA LEU A 130 14.98 -1.70 4.33
C LEU A 130 15.37 -1.17 2.94
N GLY A 131 15.06 -1.93 1.89
CA GLY A 131 15.35 -1.52 0.51
C GLY A 131 14.54 -0.32 0.04
N TYR A 132 13.27 -0.26 0.44
CA TYR A 132 12.41 0.86 0.14
C TYR A 132 12.89 2.13 0.87
N LEU A 133 13.18 2.05 2.17
CA LEU A 133 13.68 3.19 2.95
C LEU A 133 15.02 3.71 2.40
N ASP A 134 15.97 2.85 2.05
CA ASP A 134 17.22 3.29 1.40
C ASP A 134 16.95 4.08 0.11
N SER A 135 16.09 3.55 -0.77
CA SER A 135 15.74 4.22 -2.03
C SER A 135 14.99 5.53 -1.79
N TRP A 136 14.04 5.53 -0.86
CA TRP A 136 13.22 6.67 -0.52
C TRP A 136 14.08 7.79 0.08
N LEU A 137 15.04 7.46 0.97
CA LEU A 137 16.02 8.40 1.53
C LEU A 137 17.00 8.95 0.49
N ARG A 138 17.10 8.31 -0.68
CA ARG A 138 17.82 8.80 -1.87
C ARG A 138 16.90 9.54 -2.86
N GLY A 139 15.68 9.86 -2.45
CA GLY A 139 14.71 10.62 -3.25
C GLY A 139 13.92 9.80 -4.27
N THR A 140 13.97 8.46 -4.20
CA THR A 140 13.25 7.58 -5.15
C THR A 140 12.20 6.75 -4.43
N GLY A 141 10.92 7.11 -4.61
CA GLY A 141 9.77 6.44 -3.97
C GLY A 141 9.08 5.33 -4.81
N CYS A 142 9.59 5.03 -6.00
CA CYS A 142 9.11 3.95 -6.87
C CYS A 142 10.29 3.01 -7.15
N VAL A 143 10.29 1.83 -6.54
CA VAL A 143 11.52 1.06 -6.33
C VAL A 143 11.40 -0.35 -6.90
N PRO A 144 12.21 -0.74 -7.89
CA PRO A 144 12.25 -2.12 -8.35
C PRO A 144 12.92 -3.00 -7.30
N LEU A 145 12.15 -3.78 -6.55
CA LEU A 145 12.66 -4.77 -5.59
C LEU A 145 12.18 -6.16 -5.99
N TYR A 146 13.13 -7.03 -6.31
CA TYR A 146 12.88 -8.43 -6.67
C TYR A 146 11.84 -8.60 -7.79
N ASN A 147 12.01 -7.82 -8.85
CA ASN A 147 11.17 -7.81 -10.05
C ASN A 147 9.74 -7.30 -9.82
N LEU A 148 9.46 -6.71 -8.66
CA LEU A 148 8.23 -5.97 -8.37
C LEU A 148 8.54 -4.49 -8.26
N MET A 149 7.58 -3.65 -8.69
CA MET A 149 7.66 -2.21 -8.51
C MET A 149 6.99 -1.85 -7.19
N GLU A 150 7.80 -1.65 -6.17
CA GLU A 150 7.32 -1.37 -4.81
C GLU A 150 7.19 0.13 -4.57
N ASP A 151 6.20 0.49 -3.77
CA ASP A 151 5.89 1.84 -3.31
C ASP A 151 5.84 1.91 -1.78
N ALA A 152 5.43 3.07 -1.25
CA ALA A 152 5.29 3.28 0.19
C ALA A 152 4.36 2.26 0.85
N ALA A 153 3.22 1.93 0.23
CA ALA A 153 2.23 1.03 0.80
C ALA A 153 2.82 -0.38 1.05
N THR A 154 3.72 -0.83 0.18
CA THR A 154 4.42 -2.11 0.34
C THR A 154 5.35 -2.12 1.56
N ALA A 155 6.10 -1.03 1.76
CA ALA A 155 6.93 -0.87 2.96
C ALA A 155 6.08 -0.71 4.24
N GLU A 156 4.95 -0.02 4.15
CA GLU A 156 4.01 0.18 5.26
C GLU A 156 3.43 -1.15 5.75
N ILE A 157 2.88 -1.98 4.86
CA ILE A 157 2.34 -3.28 5.27
C ILE A 157 3.44 -4.19 5.81
N SER A 158 4.64 -4.15 5.21
CA SER A 158 5.79 -4.93 5.64
C SER A 158 6.21 -4.56 7.07
N ARG A 159 6.37 -3.27 7.39
CA ARG A 159 6.73 -2.83 8.75
C ARG A 159 5.61 -3.05 9.76
N ALA A 160 4.35 -2.85 9.38
CA ALA A 160 3.21 -3.03 10.27
C ALA A 160 3.04 -4.51 10.65
N GLN A 161 3.26 -5.44 9.71
CA GLN A 161 3.29 -6.87 10.00
C GLN A 161 4.41 -7.23 10.98
N LEU A 162 5.63 -6.71 10.78
CA LEU A 162 6.75 -6.95 11.70
C LEU A 162 6.45 -6.44 13.11
N TRP A 163 5.94 -5.21 13.22
CA TRP A 163 5.52 -4.60 14.48
C TRP A 163 4.44 -5.44 15.17
N GLN A 164 3.40 -5.85 14.43
CA GLN A 164 2.31 -6.67 14.97
C GLN A 164 2.81 -8.03 15.46
N TRP A 165 3.68 -8.69 14.69
CA TRP A 165 4.23 -10.00 15.07
C TRP A 165 5.10 -9.92 16.31
N LEU A 166 5.91 -8.87 16.43
CA LEU A 166 6.69 -8.61 17.65
C LEU A 166 5.78 -8.31 18.85
N ARG A 167 4.81 -7.40 18.68
CA ARG A 167 3.93 -6.93 19.75
C ARG A 167 3.08 -8.05 20.36
N HIS A 168 2.71 -9.04 19.56
CA HIS A 168 1.88 -10.17 19.97
C HIS A 168 2.65 -11.48 20.12
N GLU A 169 3.99 -11.43 20.17
CA GLU A 169 4.84 -12.62 20.33
C GLU A 169 4.47 -13.74 19.35
N ALA A 170 4.20 -13.36 18.10
CA ALA A 170 3.72 -14.29 17.09
C ALA A 170 4.77 -15.37 16.82
N ARG A 171 4.30 -16.61 16.66
CA ARG A 171 5.16 -17.74 16.29
C ARG A 171 5.27 -17.86 14.78
N LEU A 172 6.50 -18.06 14.34
CA LEU A 172 6.82 -18.50 12.99
C LEU A 172 6.52 -20.00 12.84
N GLU A 173 6.41 -20.47 11.60
CA GLU A 173 6.12 -21.87 11.26
C GLU A 173 7.18 -22.85 11.79
N ASP A 174 8.42 -22.39 11.96
CA ASP A 174 9.52 -23.18 12.52
C ASP A 174 9.56 -23.20 14.06
N GLY A 175 8.54 -22.60 14.70
CA GLY A 175 8.36 -22.59 16.14
C GLY A 175 9.04 -21.44 16.88
N ARG A 176 9.89 -20.64 16.21
CA ARG A 176 10.50 -19.46 16.83
C ARG A 176 9.45 -18.38 17.10
N THR A 177 9.58 -17.71 18.24
CA THR A 177 8.80 -16.52 18.56
C THR A 177 9.47 -15.29 17.96
N VAL A 178 8.68 -14.38 17.40
CA VAL A 178 9.18 -13.06 16.98
C VAL A 178 9.41 -12.22 18.23
N ASP A 179 10.68 -12.08 18.61
CA ASP A 179 11.14 -11.27 19.73
C ASP A 179 12.10 -10.15 19.25
N PRO A 180 12.47 -9.19 20.12
CA PRO A 180 13.35 -8.10 19.71
C PRO A 180 14.72 -8.56 19.23
N GLN A 181 15.23 -9.69 19.74
CA GLN A 181 16.52 -10.22 19.36
C GLN A 181 16.48 -10.76 17.94
N LEU A 182 15.47 -11.56 17.59
CA LEU A 182 15.27 -12.09 16.25
C LEU A 182 15.11 -10.98 15.21
N VAL A 183 14.35 -9.93 15.53
CA VAL A 183 14.19 -8.74 14.68
C VAL A 183 15.54 -8.08 14.43
N LYS A 184 16.26 -7.69 15.49
CA LYS A 184 17.56 -6.98 15.37
C LYS A 184 18.59 -7.80 14.60
N MET A 185 18.72 -9.09 14.91
CA MET A 185 19.65 -9.98 14.21
C MET A 185 19.31 -10.10 12.73
N THR A 186 18.02 -10.16 12.38
CA THR A 186 17.60 -10.29 10.98
C THR A 186 17.78 -8.97 10.23
N ILE A 187 17.49 -7.83 10.85
CA ILE A 187 17.79 -6.49 10.29
C ILE A 187 19.29 -6.38 10.01
N ALA A 188 20.15 -6.68 10.99
CA ALA A 188 21.60 -6.61 10.82
C ALA A 188 22.10 -7.51 9.68
N SER A 189 21.60 -8.74 9.59
CA SER A 189 21.92 -9.68 8.53
C SER A 189 21.49 -9.19 7.13
N GLU A 190 20.29 -8.62 7.00
CA GLU A 190 19.82 -8.07 5.72
C GLU A 190 20.53 -6.77 5.34
N THR A 191 20.90 -5.94 6.32
CA THR A 191 21.73 -4.74 6.16
C THR A 191 23.11 -5.10 5.62
N GLU A 192 23.80 -6.05 6.25
CA GLU A 192 25.10 -6.54 5.77
C GLU A 192 25.01 -7.07 4.34
N ARG A 193 24.02 -7.93 4.06
CA ARG A 193 23.79 -8.47 2.72
C ARG A 193 23.59 -7.37 1.67
N ARG A 194 22.84 -6.32 2.00
CA ARG A 194 22.58 -5.20 1.09
C ARG A 194 23.82 -4.31 0.91
N LEU A 195 24.58 -4.06 1.95
CA LEU A 195 25.85 -3.31 1.86
C LEU A 195 26.86 -4.05 0.97
N VAL A 196 27.02 -5.36 1.15
CA VAL A 196 27.87 -6.19 0.30
C VAL A 196 27.44 -6.12 -1.17
N ARG A 197 26.12 -6.19 -1.44
CA ARG A 197 25.58 -6.08 -2.80
C ARG A 197 25.74 -4.68 -3.40
N ALA A 198 25.63 -3.63 -2.59
CA ALA A 198 25.79 -2.25 -3.02
C ALA A 198 27.26 -1.94 -3.37
N GLY A 199 28.22 -2.55 -2.66
CA GLY A 199 29.64 -2.25 -2.85
C GLY A 199 29.93 -0.76 -2.64
N SER A 200 30.55 -0.12 -3.62
CA SER A 200 30.86 1.32 -3.57
C SER A 200 29.71 2.23 -4.02
N VAL A 201 28.54 1.69 -4.32
CA VAL A 201 27.38 2.50 -4.72
C VAL A 201 26.88 3.32 -3.54
N VAL A 202 26.65 4.62 -3.77
CA VAL A 202 26.07 5.53 -2.79
C VAL A 202 24.73 4.99 -2.33
N ASN A 203 24.60 4.79 -1.02
CA ASN A 203 23.43 4.23 -0.37
C ASN A 203 23.20 4.93 0.98
N ARG A 204 22.00 4.75 1.52
CA ARG A 204 21.58 5.18 2.86
C ARG A 204 21.08 3.99 3.68
N ILE A 205 21.68 2.82 3.45
CA ILE A 205 21.30 1.57 4.11
C ILE A 205 21.45 1.66 5.62
N PRO A 206 22.52 2.26 6.20
CA PRO A 206 22.62 2.42 7.65
C PRO A 206 21.45 3.20 8.24
N GLU A 207 21.09 4.35 7.67
CA GLU A 207 19.98 5.16 8.19
C GLU A 207 18.61 4.52 7.94
N ALA A 208 18.46 3.80 6.83
CA ALA A 208 17.28 2.98 6.56
C ALA A 208 17.13 1.85 7.59
N SER A 209 18.24 1.22 8.01
CA SER A 209 18.28 0.19 9.04
C SER A 209 17.87 0.75 10.40
N GLU A 210 18.36 1.93 10.78
CA GLU A 210 17.99 2.62 12.01
C GLU A 210 16.49 2.96 12.06
N LEU A 211 15.96 3.50 10.95
CA LEU A 211 14.53 3.79 10.84
C LEU A 211 13.69 2.52 10.94
N LEU A 212 14.08 1.45 10.25
CA LEU A 212 13.38 0.17 10.30
C LEU A 212 13.36 -0.40 11.73
N GLU A 213 14.50 -0.40 12.43
CA GLU A 213 14.55 -0.84 13.82
C GLU A 213 13.64 0.00 14.71
N LYS A 214 13.66 1.33 14.56
CA LYS A 214 12.74 2.24 15.27
C LYS A 214 11.27 1.85 15.04
N PHE A 215 10.85 1.73 13.78
CA PHE A 215 9.45 1.45 13.43
C PHE A 215 8.94 0.08 13.91
N VAL A 216 9.82 -0.91 14.01
CA VAL A 216 9.41 -2.24 14.47
C VAL A 216 9.37 -2.32 16.00
N LEU A 217 10.25 -1.59 16.70
CA LEU A 217 10.40 -1.67 18.16
C LEU A 217 9.62 -0.59 18.94
N GLU A 218 9.05 0.40 18.27
CA GLU A 218 8.25 1.45 18.91
C GLU A 218 7.06 0.87 19.69
N PRO A 219 6.71 1.46 20.86
CA PRO A 219 5.63 0.93 21.69
C PRO A 219 4.25 1.07 21.06
N GLU A 220 4.08 2.06 20.19
CA GLU A 220 2.88 2.35 19.42
C GLU A 220 3.25 2.42 17.94
N LEU A 221 2.44 1.78 17.10
CA LEU A 221 2.64 1.81 15.66
C LEU A 221 2.39 3.24 15.14
N SER A 222 3.43 3.87 14.62
CA SER A 222 3.36 5.17 13.96
C SER A 222 2.40 5.10 12.75
N ASP A 223 1.62 6.16 12.53
CA ASP A 223 0.61 6.19 11.46
C ASP A 223 1.22 5.96 10.07
N PHE A 224 2.34 6.64 9.77
CA PHE A 224 3.03 6.53 8.49
C PHE A 224 4.55 6.59 8.66
N LEU A 225 5.26 5.65 8.03
CA LEU A 225 6.73 5.66 8.01
C LEU A 225 7.28 6.91 7.32
N THR A 226 6.50 7.50 6.41
CA THR A 226 6.92 8.64 5.60
C THR A 226 7.10 9.89 6.43
N LEU A 227 6.47 10.04 7.61
CA LEU A 227 6.62 11.23 8.45
C LEU A 227 8.07 11.36 8.97
N ASP A 228 8.55 10.33 9.66
CA ASP A 228 9.93 10.31 10.19
C ASP A 228 10.96 10.27 9.07
N ALA A 229 10.64 9.55 8.00
CA ALA A 229 11.53 9.49 6.86
C ALA A 229 11.65 10.88 6.22
N TYR A 230 10.55 11.66 6.12
CA TYR A 230 10.52 13.03 5.55
C TYR A 230 11.52 13.95 6.24
N ASP A 231 11.58 13.91 7.57
CA ASP A 231 12.56 14.70 8.33
C ASP A 231 14.01 14.38 7.90
N LYS A 232 14.32 13.11 7.63
CA LYS A 232 15.65 12.68 7.17
C LYS A 232 15.96 12.97 5.71
N LEU A 233 15.02 13.45 4.90
CA LEU A 233 15.30 13.95 3.55
C LEU A 233 15.90 15.35 3.56
N PHE A 234 15.40 16.24 4.43
CA PHE A 234 15.76 17.66 4.42
C PHE A 234 16.95 17.99 5.32
N LEU A 235 17.22 17.17 6.34
CA LEU A 235 18.33 17.38 7.28
C LEU A 235 19.73 17.30 6.64
N ASN A 236 19.84 16.88 5.37
CA ASN A 236 21.09 16.80 4.62
C ASN A 236 21.23 17.87 3.50
N ILE A 237 20.39 18.91 3.48
CA ILE A 237 20.45 20.02 2.49
C ILE A 237 21.11 21.29 3.08
N HIS A 238 22.10 21.13 3.95
CA HIS A 238 22.92 22.23 4.48
C HIS A 238 24.40 21.97 4.26
#